data_AF-A9BC24-F1
#
_entry.id   AF-A9BC24-F1
#
_cell.length_a   1.000
_cell.length_b   1.000
_cell.length_c   1.000
_cell.angle_alpha   90.00
_cell.angle_beta   90.00
_cell.angle_gamma   90.00
#
_symmetry.space_group_name_H-M   'P 1'
#
loop_
_entity.id
_entity.type
_entity.pdbx_description
1 polymer ?
#
loop_
_entity_poly.entity_id
_entity_poly.type
_entity_poly.pdbx_seq_one_letter_code
_entity_poly.pdbx_strand_id
1 'polypeptide(L)'
;MNYQLLLEYYSSGTNFTLQEIDLLDIELYSQLESIKVSSSQGCLEVAPDHISKACSVCRGSLWITCLAAVLDKIKPPSLGTQARGSKVFDELIKNGYLAID
;
A
#
# COMPACT_ATOMS: atom_id res chain seq x y z
N MET A 1 12.67 2.38 -3.16
CA MET A 1 13.07 1.08 -2.56
C MET A 1 12.24 -0.01 -3.22
N ASN A 2 12.68 -1.27 -3.31
CA ASN A 2 11.79 -2.34 -3.81
C ASN A 2 10.89 -2.87 -2.69
N TYR A 3 9.81 -2.15 -2.40
CA TYR A 3 8.85 -2.53 -1.36
C TYR A 3 8.05 -3.80 -1.71
N GLN A 4 7.91 -4.12 -3.00
CA GLN A 4 7.24 -5.33 -3.45
C GLN A 4 7.99 -6.57 -2.94
N LEU A 5 9.33 -6.56 -2.99
CA LEU A 5 10.16 -7.64 -2.42
C LEU A 5 10.00 -7.77 -0.90
N LEU A 6 9.87 -6.65 -0.19
CA LEU A 6 9.61 -6.68 1.26
C LEU A 6 8.24 -7.28 1.58
N LEU A 7 7.21 -6.96 0.80
CA LEU A 7 5.89 -7.57 0.91
C LEU A 7 5.89 -9.06 0.56
N GLU A 8 6.71 -9.50 -0.40
CA GLU A 8 6.93 -10.92 -0.70
C GLU A 8 7.49 -11.67 0.51
N TYR A 9 8.54 -11.13 1.15
CA TYR A 9 9.08 -11.72 2.38
C TYR A 9 8.06 -11.74 3.51
N TYR A 10 7.28 -10.67 3.67
CA TYR A 10 6.20 -10.61 4.65
C TYR A 10 5.15 -11.70 4.41
N SER A 11 4.75 -11.90 3.15
CA SER A 11 3.80 -12.95 2.78
C SER A 11 4.34 -14.37 3.04
N SER A 12 5.66 -14.53 3.06
CA SER A 12 6.35 -15.77 3.39
C SER A 12 6.54 -15.98 4.91
N GLY A 13 6.08 -15.04 5.74
CA GLY A 13 6.12 -15.13 7.20
C GLY A 13 7.24 -14.34 7.88
N THR A 14 8.02 -13.54 7.14
CA THR A 14 9.06 -12.68 7.71
C THR A 14 8.44 -11.41 8.30
N ASN A 15 8.80 -11.07 9.53
CA ASN A 15 8.37 -9.80 10.13
C ASN A 15 9.26 -8.65 9.67
N PHE A 16 8.66 -7.46 9.52
CA PHE A 16 9.43 -6.24 9.27
C PHE A 16 10.18 -5.76 10.51
N THR A 17 11.37 -5.25 10.30
CA THR A 17 12.11 -4.44 11.27
C THR A 17 11.50 -3.03 11.35
N LEU A 18 11.81 -2.31 12.44
CA LEU A 18 11.37 -0.92 12.60
C LEU A 18 11.91 -0.01 11.48
N GLN A 19 13.16 -0.21 11.05
CA GLN A 19 13.73 0.55 9.94
C GLN A 19 12.99 0.28 8.62
N GLU A 20 12.64 -0.98 8.33
CA GLU A 20 11.86 -1.32 7.14
C GLU A 20 10.47 -0.70 7.18
N ILE A 21 9.81 -0.70 8.34
CA ILE A 21 8.50 -0.05 8.51
C ILE A 21 8.58 1.44 8.19
N ASP A 22 9.58 2.15 8.72
CA ASP A 22 9.73 3.59 8.45
C ASP A 22 10.08 3.87 6.98
N LEU A 23 10.90 3.02 6.35
CA LEU A 23 11.19 3.11 4.92
C LEU A 23 9.95 2.84 4.06
N LEU A 24 9.10 1.89 4.45
CA LEU A 24 7.83 1.60 3.77
C LEU A 24 6.84 2.76 3.90
N ASP A 25 6.82 3.45 5.04
CA ASP A 25 6.01 4.66 5.26
C ASP A 25 6.43 5.79 4.28
N ILE A 26 7.74 6.00 4.12
CA ILE A 26 8.30 6.97 3.17
C ILE A 26 8.01 6.57 1.72
N GLU A 27 8.17 5.29 1.39
CA GLU A 27 7.89 4.77 0.06
C GLU A 27 6.42 4.96 -0.30
N LEU A 28 5.49 4.65 0.60
CA LEU A 28 4.06 4.86 0.37
C LEU A 28 3.75 6.32 0.04
N TYR A 29 4.34 7.26 0.79
CA TYR A 29 4.20 8.69 0.50
C TYR A 29 4.74 9.05 -0.89
N SER A 30 5.92 8.54 -1.26
CA SER A 30 6.50 8.76 -2.59
C SER A 30 5.60 8.21 -3.70
N GLN A 31 5.00 7.04 -3.50
CA GLN A 31 4.09 6.44 -4.48
C GLN A 31 2.81 7.29 -4.62
N LEU A 32 2.26 7.79 -3.51
CA LEU A 32 1.11 8.71 -3.52
C LEU A 32 1.39 10.01 -4.27
N GLU A 33 2.58 10.60 -4.12
CA GLU A 33 2.94 11.79 -4.90
C GLU A 33 3.18 11.45 -6.38
N SER A 34 3.70 10.26 -6.66
CA SER A 34 3.97 9.82 -8.04
C SER A 34 2.69 9.62 -8.85
N ILE A 35 1.64 9.04 -8.26
CA ILE A 35 0.37 8.77 -8.96
C ILE A 35 -0.39 10.05 -9.34
N LYS A 36 -0.09 11.19 -8.70
CA LYS A 36 -0.63 12.52 -9.05
C LYS A 36 -0.01 13.07 -10.33
N VAL A 37 1.18 12.61 -10.69
CA VAL A 37 1.96 13.13 -11.82
C VAL A 37 2.02 12.14 -12.98
N SER A 38 1.98 10.84 -12.70
CA SER A 38 2.04 9.80 -13.73
C SER A 38 1.21 8.57 -13.36
N SER A 39 0.51 8.05 -14.37
CA SER A 39 -0.30 6.83 -14.30
C SER A 39 0.48 5.55 -14.63
N SER A 40 1.74 5.65 -15.07
CA SER A 40 2.55 4.49 -15.51
C SER A 40 3.33 3.83 -14.37
N GLN A 41 2.84 3.90 -13.14
CA GLN A 41 3.57 3.43 -11.96
C GLN A 41 3.18 1.99 -11.63
N GLY A 42 4.18 1.13 -11.42
CA GLY A 42 3.97 -0.28 -11.02
C GLY A 42 3.20 -0.43 -9.70
N CYS A 43 3.07 0.63 -8.91
CA CYS A 43 2.25 0.63 -7.69
C CYS A 43 0.73 0.57 -7.95
N LEU A 44 0.31 0.91 -9.18
CA LEU A 44 -1.06 0.81 -9.67
C LEU A 44 -1.35 -0.55 -10.32
N GLU A 45 -0.36 -1.45 -10.41
CA GLU A 45 -0.60 -2.82 -10.86
C GLU A 45 -1.29 -3.64 -9.77
N VAL A 46 -2.07 -4.63 -10.21
CA VAL A 46 -2.71 -5.60 -9.32
C VAL A 46 -1.64 -6.44 -8.63
N ALA A 47 -1.73 -6.50 -7.30
CA ALA A 47 -0.83 -7.32 -6.51
C ALA A 47 -1.18 -8.82 -6.65
N PRO A 48 -0.19 -9.72 -6.59
CA PRO A 48 -0.46 -11.16 -6.54
C PRO A 48 -1.42 -11.56 -5.41
N ASP A 49 -2.19 -12.62 -5.63
CA ASP A 49 -3.22 -13.11 -4.69
C ASP A 49 -2.66 -13.40 -3.29
N HIS A 50 -1.45 -13.97 -3.21
CA HIS A 50 -0.82 -14.30 -1.94
C HIS A 50 -0.42 -13.05 -1.14
N ILE A 51 -0.02 -11.97 -1.83
CA ILE A 51 0.27 -10.67 -1.21
C ILE A 51 -1.00 -10.04 -0.67
N SER A 52 -2.06 -9.99 -1.49
CA SER A 52 -3.37 -9.45 -1.08
C SER A 52 -3.87 -10.17 0.18
N LYS A 53 -3.76 -11.50 0.19
CA LYS A 53 -4.12 -12.33 1.35
C LYS A 53 -3.27 -12.02 2.58
N ALA A 54 -1.95 -11.93 2.44
CA ALA A 54 -1.04 -11.63 3.55
C ALA A 54 -1.32 -10.24 4.17
N CYS A 55 -1.62 -9.25 3.33
CA CYS A 55 -2.00 -7.90 3.73
C CYS A 55 -3.45 -7.79 4.24
N SER A 56 -4.21 -8.90 4.21
CA SER A 56 -5.61 -8.96 4.64
C SER A 56 -6.53 -8.01 3.85
N VAL A 57 -6.29 -7.87 2.54
CA VAL A 57 -7.12 -7.10 1.60
C VAL A 57 -7.78 -8.02 0.58
N CYS A 58 -8.78 -7.51 -0.15
CA CYS A 58 -9.46 -8.25 -1.20
C CYS A 58 -8.50 -8.65 -2.33
N ARG A 59 -8.76 -9.79 -2.97
CA ARG A 59 -8.03 -10.17 -4.19
C ARG A 59 -8.27 -9.14 -5.30
N GLY A 60 -7.28 -8.96 -6.16
CA GLY A 60 -7.32 -7.91 -7.19
C GLY A 60 -6.99 -6.51 -6.65
N SER A 61 -6.57 -6.38 -5.39
CA SER A 61 -6.12 -5.09 -4.84
C SER A 61 -4.81 -4.65 -5.50
N LEU A 62 -4.61 -3.33 -5.59
CA LEU A 62 -3.39 -2.75 -6.12
C LEU A 62 -2.22 -2.91 -5.12
N TRP A 63 -0.99 -2.89 -5.63
CA TRP A 63 0.20 -2.91 -4.77
C TRP A 63 0.21 -1.79 -3.74
N ILE A 64 -0.16 -0.57 -4.13
CA ILE A 64 -0.22 0.57 -3.22
C ILE A 64 -1.25 0.38 -2.09
N THR A 65 -2.36 -0.31 -2.37
CA THR A 65 -3.38 -0.67 -1.38
C THR A 65 -2.85 -1.71 -0.40
N CYS A 66 -2.14 -2.73 -0.89
CA CYS A 66 -1.52 -3.75 -0.05
C CYS A 66 -0.47 -3.14 0.89
N LEU A 67 0.37 -2.24 0.37
CA LEU A 67 1.37 -1.51 1.15
C LEU A 67 0.72 -0.67 2.28
N ALA A 68 -0.32 0.09 1.97
CA ALA A 68 -1.01 0.89 2.99
C ALA A 68 -1.70 0.03 4.06
N ALA A 69 -2.35 -1.06 3.65
CA ALA A 69 -3.03 -1.96 4.56
C ALA A 69 -2.06 -2.65 5.53
N VAL A 70 -0.89 -3.10 5.05
CA VAL A 70 0.09 -3.73 5.92
C VAL A 70 0.67 -2.72 6.91
N LEU A 71 0.91 -1.48 6.48
CA LEU A 71 1.38 -0.41 7.36
C LEU A 71 0.35 -0.04 8.43
N ASP A 72 -0.93 0.04 8.09
CA ASP A 72 -1.99 0.29 9.07
C ASP A 72 -2.16 -0.88 10.05
N LYS A 73 -1.89 -2.11 9.63
CA LYS A 73 -1.91 -3.28 10.51
C LYS A 73 -0.76 -3.27 11.52
N ILE A 74 0.45 -2.90 11.08
CA ILE A 74 1.67 -2.93 11.91
C ILE A 74 1.78 -1.68 12.77
N LYS A 75 1.42 -0.52 12.21
CA LYS A 75 1.48 0.79 12.83
C LYS A 75 0.11 1.46 12.72
N PRO A 76 -0.85 1.03 13.56
CA PRO A 76 -2.21 1.54 13.52
C PRO A 76 -2.25 3.07 13.66
N PRO A 77 -3.18 3.74 12.94
CA PRO A 77 -3.38 5.17 13.10
C PRO A 77 -3.80 5.49 14.54
N SER A 78 -3.34 6.63 15.05
CA SER A 78 -3.82 7.15 16.33
C SER A 78 -5.28 7.61 16.20
N LEU A 79 -6.00 7.64 17.32
CA LEU A 79 -7.38 8.09 17.35
C LEU A 79 -7.52 9.49 16.73
N GLY A 80 -8.42 9.62 15.76
CA GLY A 80 -8.65 10.87 15.03
C GLY A 80 -7.73 11.09 13.82
N THR A 81 -6.80 10.18 13.52
CA THR A 81 -6.01 10.21 12.29
C THR A 81 -6.55 9.25 11.24
N GLN A 82 -6.54 9.70 9.99
CA GLN A 82 -6.98 8.89 8.87
C GLN A 82 -5.98 7.76 8.60
N ALA A 83 -6.50 6.53 8.46
CA ALA A 83 -5.75 5.36 8.06
C ALA A 83 -5.11 5.56 6.67
N ARG A 84 -3.91 5.00 6.46
CA ARG A 84 -3.20 5.09 5.18
C ARG A 84 -4.00 4.47 4.05
N GLY A 85 -4.67 3.35 4.29
CA GLY A 85 -5.52 2.69 3.30
C GLY A 85 -6.64 3.60 2.79
N SER A 86 -7.23 4.40 3.69
CA SER A 86 -8.25 5.39 3.31
C SER A 86 -7.65 6.53 2.48
N LYS A 87 -6.46 7.03 2.84
CA LYS A 87 -5.76 8.05 2.03
C LYS A 87 -5.44 7.56 0.62
N VAL A 88 -4.97 6.31 0.51
CA VAL A 88 -4.71 5.68 -0.79
C VAL A 88 -6.00 5.60 -1.61
N PHE A 89 -7.09 5.13 -1.00
CA PHE A 89 -8.37 5.03 -1.69
C PHE A 89 -8.87 6.39 -2.21
N ASP A 90 -8.83 7.42 -1.36
CA ASP A 90 -9.23 8.79 -1.73
C ASP A 90 -8.40 9.32 -2.90
N GLU A 91 -7.07 9.12 -2.87
CA GLU A 91 -6.18 9.60 -3.92
C GLU A 91 -6.37 8.82 -5.23
N LEU A 92 -6.64 7.51 -5.16
CA LEU A 92 -6.96 6.70 -6.34
C LEU A 92 -8.24 7.18 -7.03
N ILE A 93 -9.30 7.48 -6.28
CA ILE A 93 -10.53 8.05 -6.83
C ILE A 93 -10.27 9.43 -7.42
N LYS A 94 -9.61 10.31 -6.66
CA LYS A 94 -9.37 11.70 -7.06
C LYS A 94 -8.59 11.81 -8.37
N ASN A 95 -7.68 10.87 -8.63
CA ASN A 95 -6.90 10.82 -9.87
C ASN A 95 -7.52 9.90 -10.94
N GLY A 96 -8.72 9.35 -10.72
CA GLY A 96 -9.46 8.58 -11.72
C GLY A 96 -8.96 7.14 -11.93
N TYR A 97 -8.21 6.58 -10.99
CA TYR A 97 -7.72 5.19 -11.05
C TYR A 97 -8.75 4.17 -10.54
N LEU A 98 -9.76 4.62 -9.79
CA LEU A 98 -10.89 3.82 -9.37
C LEU A 98 -12.18 4.56 -9.73
N ALA A 99 -13.12 3.84 -10.34
CA ALA A 99 -14.49 4.32 -10.54
C ALA A 99 -15.34 3.95 -9.33
N ILE A 100 -16.20 4.86 -8.90
CA ILE A 100 -17.28 4.57 -7.96
C ILE A 100 -18.52 4.41 -8.84
N ASP A 101 -18.97 3.16 -9.02
CA ASP A 101 -20.25 2.86 -9.67
C ASP A 101 -21.43 3.13 -8.72
#